data_AF-A0A167JCT6-F1
#
_entry.id   AF-A0A167JCT6-F1
#
_cell.length_a   1.000
_cell.length_b   1.000
_cell.length_c   1.000
_cell.angle_alpha   90.00
_cell.angle_beta   90.00
_cell.angle_gamma   90.00
#
_symmetry.space_group_name_H-M   'P 1'
#
loop_
_entity.id
_entity.type
_entity.pdbx_description
1 polymer ?
#
loop_
_entity_poly.entity_id
_entity_poly.type
_entity_poly.pdbx_seq_one_letter_code
_entity_poly.pdbx_strand_id
1 'polypeptide(L)'
;MTSPWSTFPLSLKRTLTVKTKRATLGLYRSLLRTAQHFDNDIHQVFLWNTIRERFRFEMYNSSRAQTLTLLLQGEKALDLLRKAQGGNRTYLERIDAMATAKIGPLKHVTQNIRKIQHPLKRALAATDARSHASRIRQTGRSNRIPLSKSLCRKLRIDTDLPLTRRQRLEYKTRIYKKKKKLRVRTFYQQAITTRNSCGYVFKRVRGWVQPLRTSMMLRNLVKKKQQRFDLNYKYAWHLELVRQERIFLSNLGIKDELGDCIKGLSDALNENRNALYNPRRTVYESKVVEIDE
;
A
#
# COMPACT_ATOMS: atom_id res chain seq x y z
N MET A 1 -13.78 46.99 -7.47
CA MET A 1 -13.80 46.40 -8.83
C MET A 1 -13.54 44.90 -8.73
N THR A 2 -14.60 44.11 -8.56
CA THR A 2 -14.54 42.65 -8.49
C THR A 2 -14.52 42.09 -9.92
N SER A 3 -13.53 41.26 -10.24
CA SER A 3 -13.36 40.77 -11.62
C SER A 3 -14.58 39.93 -12.05
N PRO A 4 -15.19 40.18 -13.23
CA PRO A 4 -16.39 39.49 -13.70
C PRO A 4 -16.13 38.06 -14.21
N TRP A 5 -14.95 37.48 -13.96
CA TRP A 5 -14.50 36.24 -14.61
C TRP A 5 -14.58 34.97 -13.76
N SER A 6 -15.11 35.01 -12.53
CA SER A 6 -14.96 33.88 -11.59
C SER A 6 -16.19 32.99 -11.34
N THR A 7 -17.35 33.27 -11.96
CA THR A 7 -18.57 32.47 -11.79
C THR A 7 -18.88 31.60 -13.01
N PHE A 8 -17.89 30.85 -13.51
CA PHE A 8 -18.23 29.66 -14.30
C PHE A 8 -19.03 28.70 -13.42
N PRO A 9 -20.26 28.30 -13.81
CA PRO A 9 -21.10 27.47 -12.96
C PRO A 9 -20.36 26.16 -12.68
N LEU A 10 -20.22 25.85 -11.39
CA LEU A 10 -19.52 24.65 -10.89
C LEU A 10 -20.05 23.35 -11.54
N SER A 11 -21.27 23.37 -12.06
CA SER A 11 -21.89 22.28 -12.82
C SER A 11 -21.15 21.92 -14.11
N LEU A 12 -20.72 22.90 -14.92
CA LEU A 12 -20.01 22.65 -16.20
C LEU A 12 -18.63 22.01 -15.98
N LYS A 13 -17.91 22.45 -14.94
CA LYS A 13 -16.60 21.87 -14.58
C LYS A 13 -16.74 20.40 -14.15
N ARG A 14 -17.81 20.09 -13.40
CA ARG A 14 -18.11 18.70 -12.98
C ARG A 14 -18.46 17.82 -14.17
N THR A 15 -19.36 18.26 -15.06
CA THR A 15 -19.76 17.45 -16.23
C THR A 15 -18.58 17.18 -17.15
N LEU A 16 -17.72 18.17 -17.40
CA LEU A 16 -16.54 17.98 -18.21
C LEU A 16 -15.55 16.98 -17.61
N THR A 17 -15.32 17.07 -16.29
CA THR A 17 -14.45 16.12 -15.58
C THR A 17 -14.98 14.70 -15.63
N VAL A 18 -16.31 14.53 -15.54
CA VAL A 18 -16.95 13.21 -15.67
C VAL A 18 -16.79 12.69 -17.10
N LYS A 19 -16.98 13.53 -18.13
CA LYS A 19 -16.79 13.15 -19.54
C LYS A 19 -15.35 12.72 -19.83
N THR A 20 -14.34 13.47 -19.36
CA THR A 20 -12.93 13.11 -19.55
C THR A 20 -12.56 11.83 -18.80
N LYS A 21 -13.06 11.62 -17.58
CA LYS A 21 -12.89 10.36 -16.85
C LYS A 21 -13.52 9.17 -17.58
N ARG A 22 -14.69 9.34 -18.16
CA ARG A 22 -15.35 8.29 -18.95
C ARG A 22 -14.54 7.96 -20.21
N ALA A 23 -14.06 8.98 -20.93
CA ALA A 23 -13.23 8.80 -22.12
C ALA A 23 -11.91 8.10 -21.80
N THR A 24 -11.18 8.55 -20.76
CA THR A 24 -9.92 7.93 -20.31
C THR A 24 -10.11 6.46 -19.91
N LEU A 25 -11.16 6.13 -19.14
CA LEU A 25 -11.45 4.75 -18.76
C LEU A 25 -11.89 3.89 -19.95
N GLY A 26 -12.66 4.46 -20.89
CA GLY A 26 -13.02 3.79 -22.13
C GLY A 26 -11.80 3.43 -22.96
N LEU A 27 -10.92 4.41 -23.21
CA LEU A 27 -9.67 4.22 -23.94
C LEU A 27 -8.75 3.19 -23.27
N TYR A 28 -8.60 3.29 -21.94
CA TYR A 28 -7.83 2.33 -21.15
C TYR A 28 -8.34 0.90 -21.35
N ARG A 29 -9.66 0.68 -21.24
CA ARG A 29 -10.27 -0.65 -21.45
C ARG A 29 -10.06 -1.16 -22.88
N SER A 30 -10.25 -0.30 -23.88
CA SER A 30 -10.04 -0.66 -25.29
C SER A 30 -8.60 -1.07 -25.58
N LEU A 31 -7.62 -0.32 -25.05
CA LEU A 31 -6.20 -0.65 -25.18
C LEU A 31 -5.86 -2.00 -24.54
N LEU A 32 -6.34 -2.26 -23.32
CA LEU A 32 -6.08 -3.53 -22.63
C LEU A 32 -6.76 -4.72 -23.33
N ARG A 33 -8.00 -4.55 -23.83
CA ARG A 33 -8.69 -5.60 -24.59
C ARG A 33 -7.95 -5.91 -25.89
N THR A 34 -7.53 -4.89 -26.63
CA THR A 34 -6.76 -5.06 -27.86
C THR A 34 -5.43 -5.75 -27.59
N ALA A 35 -4.74 -5.37 -26.51
CA ALA A 35 -3.49 -6.01 -26.08
C ALA A 35 -3.65 -7.50 -25.70
N GLN A 36 -4.83 -7.90 -25.22
CA GLN A 36 -5.13 -9.29 -24.86
C GLN A 36 -5.29 -10.21 -26.08
N HIS A 37 -5.65 -9.66 -27.25
CA HIS A 37 -5.89 -10.43 -28.46
C HIS A 37 -4.62 -10.72 -29.30
N PHE A 38 -3.43 -10.44 -28.77
CA PHE A 38 -2.18 -10.83 -29.44
C PHE A 38 -1.84 -12.29 -29.12
N ASP A 39 -1.45 -13.08 -30.11
CA ASP A 39 -1.17 -14.52 -29.90
C ASP A 39 0.03 -14.79 -28.98
N ASN A 40 0.99 -13.87 -28.92
CA ASN A 40 2.20 -14.03 -28.14
C ASN A 40 2.04 -13.49 -26.71
N ASP A 41 2.14 -14.37 -25.72
CA ASP A 41 2.12 -14.03 -24.29
C ASP A 41 3.10 -12.92 -23.90
N ILE A 42 4.28 -12.89 -24.53
CA ILE A 42 5.30 -11.87 -24.24
C ILE A 42 4.79 -10.49 -24.66
N HIS A 43 4.10 -10.41 -25.81
CA HIS A 43 3.50 -9.17 -26.31
C HIS A 43 2.36 -8.73 -25.40
N GLN A 44 1.46 -9.66 -25.03
CA GLN A 44 0.36 -9.38 -24.11
C GLN A 44 0.86 -8.79 -22.78
N VAL A 45 1.78 -9.49 -22.10
CA VAL A 45 2.33 -9.06 -20.80
C VAL A 45 3.05 -7.71 -20.92
N PHE A 46 3.85 -7.51 -21.98
CA PHE A 46 4.55 -6.25 -22.22
C PHE A 46 3.58 -5.08 -22.42
N LEU A 47 2.60 -5.24 -23.31
CA LEU A 47 1.62 -4.20 -23.63
C LEU A 47 0.76 -3.88 -22.41
N TRP A 48 0.27 -4.91 -21.71
CA TRP A 48 -0.57 -4.74 -20.51
C TRP A 48 0.15 -3.93 -19.42
N ASN A 49 1.41 -4.28 -19.16
CA ASN A 49 2.24 -3.55 -18.20
C ASN A 49 2.54 -2.13 -18.65
N THR A 50 2.88 -1.92 -19.92
CA THR A 50 3.21 -0.60 -20.47
C THR A 50 2.00 0.33 -20.46
N ILE A 51 0.83 -0.14 -20.88
CA ILE A 51 -0.43 0.63 -20.83
C ILE A 51 -0.73 1.02 -19.37
N ARG A 52 -0.68 0.05 -18.45
CA ARG A 52 -0.92 0.32 -17.02
C ARG A 52 0.05 1.35 -16.46
N GLU A 53 1.33 1.25 -16.79
CA GLU A 53 2.37 2.17 -16.34
C GLU A 53 2.11 3.60 -16.82
N ARG A 54 1.80 3.77 -18.12
CA ARG A 54 1.57 5.09 -18.72
C ARG A 54 0.35 5.80 -18.14
N PHE A 55 -0.79 5.11 -18.02
CA PHE A 55 -1.99 5.68 -17.40
C PHE A 55 -1.76 6.05 -15.94
N ARG A 56 -1.00 5.22 -15.22
CA ARG A 56 -0.63 5.46 -13.83
C ARG A 56 0.30 6.66 -13.68
N PHE A 57 1.29 6.77 -14.55
CA PHE A 57 2.28 7.84 -14.51
C PHE A 57 1.64 9.23 -14.69
N GLU A 58 0.60 9.32 -15.52
CA GLU A 58 -0.14 10.55 -15.83
C GLU A 58 -1.41 10.74 -14.98
N MET A 59 -1.71 9.85 -14.04
CA MET A 59 -2.93 9.90 -13.22
C MET A 59 -3.07 11.21 -12.42
N TYR A 60 -1.95 11.86 -12.09
CA TYR A 60 -1.91 13.11 -11.33
C TYR A 60 -1.81 14.36 -12.21
N ASN A 61 -1.94 14.21 -13.53
CA ASN A 61 -1.92 15.36 -14.43
C ASN A 61 -3.22 16.18 -14.27
N SER A 62 -3.09 17.43 -13.85
CA SER A 62 -4.20 18.36 -13.66
C SER A 62 -4.42 19.27 -14.88
N SER A 63 -3.49 19.30 -15.84
CA SER A 63 -3.60 20.15 -17.02
C SER A 63 -4.57 19.56 -18.04
N ARG A 64 -5.62 20.33 -18.37
CA ARG A 64 -6.64 19.91 -19.34
C ARG A 64 -6.05 19.74 -20.74
N ALA A 65 -5.24 20.68 -21.19
CA ALA A 65 -4.61 20.63 -22.52
C ALA A 65 -3.69 19.41 -22.66
N GLN A 66 -2.90 19.12 -21.62
CA GLN A 66 -2.06 17.93 -21.59
C GLN A 66 -2.89 16.65 -21.57
N THR A 67 -3.95 16.59 -20.77
CA THR A 67 -4.86 15.43 -20.71
C THR A 67 -5.47 15.13 -22.08
N LEU A 68 -5.91 16.16 -22.81
CA LEU A 68 -6.43 15.99 -24.17
C LEU A 68 -5.36 15.50 -25.14
N THR A 69 -4.15 16.04 -25.06
CA THR A 69 -3.01 15.59 -25.87
C THR A 69 -2.69 14.12 -25.60
N LEU A 70 -2.69 13.71 -24.33
CA LEU A 70 -2.45 12.33 -23.92
C LEU A 70 -3.57 11.39 -24.39
N LEU A 71 -4.83 11.83 -24.37
CA LEU A 71 -5.95 11.07 -24.91
C LEU A 71 -5.79 10.84 -26.41
N LEU A 72 -5.48 11.89 -27.18
CA LEU A 72 -5.22 11.78 -28.62
C LEU A 72 -4.03 10.86 -28.92
N GLN A 73 -2.96 10.93 -28.13
CA GLN A 73 -1.83 10.00 -28.25
C GLN A 73 -2.24 8.55 -27.96
N GLY A 74 -3.11 8.34 -26.97
CA GLY A 74 -3.63 7.02 -26.64
C GLY A 74 -4.56 6.45 -27.72
N GLU A 75 -5.38 7.28 -28.38
CA GLU A 75 -6.19 6.88 -29.53
C GLU A 75 -5.32 6.48 -30.72
N LYS A 76 -4.30 7.28 -31.05
CA LYS A 76 -3.31 6.91 -32.06
C LYS A 76 -2.62 5.58 -31.72
N ALA A 77 -2.28 5.37 -30.46
CA ALA A 77 -1.70 4.10 -30.01
C ALA A 77 -2.67 2.92 -30.17
N LEU A 78 -3.97 3.12 -29.91
CA LEU A 78 -4.99 2.09 -30.12
C LEU A 78 -5.11 1.71 -31.60
N ASP A 79 -5.09 2.69 -32.50
CA ASP A 79 -5.13 2.44 -33.94
C ASP A 79 -3.90 1.68 -34.43
N LEU A 80 -2.72 2.00 -33.91
CA LEU A 80 -1.49 1.25 -34.21
C LEU A 80 -1.57 -0.20 -33.71
N LEU A 81 -2.13 -0.43 -32.51
CA LEU A 81 -2.33 -1.79 -31.99
C LEU A 81 -3.32 -2.58 -32.83
N ARG A 82 -4.43 -1.97 -33.26
CA ARG A 82 -5.41 -2.61 -34.16
C ARG A 82 -4.80 -2.95 -35.52
N LYS A 83 -3.99 -2.05 -36.09
CA LYS A 83 -3.25 -2.32 -37.34
C LYS A 83 -2.26 -3.47 -37.18
N ALA A 84 -1.54 -3.52 -36.05
CA ALA A 84 -0.64 -4.64 -35.75
C ALA A 84 -1.41 -5.97 -35.63
N GLN A 85 -2.56 -5.95 -34.95
CA GLN A 85 -3.45 -7.10 -34.82
C GLN A 85 -4.03 -7.54 -36.18
N GLY A 86 -4.34 -6.59 -37.07
CA GLY A 86 -4.78 -6.85 -38.45
C GLY A 86 -3.68 -7.36 -39.40
N GLY A 87 -2.53 -7.80 -38.88
CA GLY A 87 -1.46 -8.41 -39.68
C GLY A 87 -0.40 -7.45 -40.21
N ASN A 88 -0.38 -6.18 -39.79
CA ASN A 88 0.68 -5.27 -40.21
C ASN A 88 2.03 -5.64 -39.54
N ARG A 89 2.90 -6.28 -40.32
CA ARG A 89 4.22 -6.78 -39.89
C ARG A 89 5.10 -5.70 -39.27
N THR A 90 5.12 -4.50 -39.83
CA THR A 90 6.01 -3.41 -39.36
C THR A 90 5.72 -3.01 -37.90
N TYR A 91 4.43 -2.90 -37.55
CA TYR A 91 4.03 -2.57 -36.18
C TYR A 91 4.22 -3.75 -35.23
N LEU A 92 3.94 -4.97 -35.70
CA LEU A 92 4.16 -6.19 -34.92
C LEU A 92 5.64 -6.40 -34.58
N GLU A 93 6.54 -6.22 -35.55
CA GLU A 93 8.00 -6.28 -35.35
C GLU A 93 8.48 -5.20 -34.38
N ARG A 94 7.91 -3.99 -34.46
CA ARG A 94 8.23 -2.92 -33.51
C ARG A 94 7.77 -3.28 -32.09
N ILE A 95 6.58 -3.86 -31.94
CA ILE A 95 6.09 -4.36 -30.64
C ILE A 95 7.02 -5.46 -30.13
N ASP A 96 7.41 -6.41 -30.99
CA ASP A 96 8.34 -7.48 -30.64
C ASP A 96 9.69 -6.92 -30.19
N ALA A 97 10.25 -5.94 -30.92
CA ALA A 97 11.50 -5.29 -30.57
C ALA A 97 11.42 -4.56 -29.21
N MET A 98 10.29 -3.95 -28.89
CA MET A 98 10.06 -3.34 -27.57
C MET A 98 9.90 -4.39 -26.47
N ALA A 99 9.10 -5.43 -26.70
CA ALA A 99 8.81 -6.48 -25.73
C ALA A 99 10.05 -7.34 -25.41
N THR A 100 10.92 -7.56 -26.40
CA THR A 100 12.19 -8.27 -26.25
C THR A 100 13.34 -7.39 -25.77
N ALA A 101 13.05 -6.12 -25.43
CA ALA A 101 14.01 -5.12 -24.94
C ALA A 101 15.16 -4.80 -25.92
N LYS A 102 14.96 -4.97 -27.23
CA LYS A 102 15.90 -4.53 -28.27
C LYS A 102 15.91 -3.01 -28.40
N ILE A 103 14.74 -2.38 -28.23
CA ILE A 103 14.55 -0.92 -28.30
C ILE A 103 13.73 -0.39 -27.11
N GLY A 104 13.69 0.94 -26.96
CA GLY A 104 12.82 1.63 -26.01
C GLY A 104 13.30 1.60 -24.54
N PRO A 105 12.42 2.00 -23.59
CA PRO A 105 12.76 2.12 -22.17
C PRO A 105 13.23 0.79 -21.54
N LEU A 106 12.67 -0.32 -22.00
CA LEU A 106 13.00 -1.65 -21.47
C LEU A 106 14.44 -2.05 -21.81
N LYS A 107 14.99 -1.61 -22.94
CA LYS A 107 16.42 -1.75 -23.28
C LYS A 107 17.30 -1.10 -22.22
N HIS A 108 16.99 0.14 -21.84
CA HIS A 108 17.76 0.86 -20.82
C HIS A 108 17.68 0.17 -19.44
N VAL A 109 16.49 -0.32 -19.08
CA VAL A 109 16.30 -1.08 -17.83
C VAL A 109 17.12 -2.37 -17.84
N THR A 110 17.04 -3.16 -18.90
CA THR A 110 17.79 -4.42 -19.01
C THR A 110 19.30 -4.18 -19.03
N GLN A 111 19.79 -3.15 -19.73
CA GLN A 111 21.21 -2.74 -19.70
C GLN A 111 21.68 -2.37 -18.30
N ASN A 112 20.89 -1.61 -17.53
CA ASN A 112 21.23 -1.25 -16.16
C ASN A 112 21.24 -2.46 -15.23
N ILE A 113 20.32 -3.40 -15.42
CA ILE A 113 20.30 -4.66 -14.66
C ILE A 113 21.54 -5.51 -14.98
N ARG A 114 21.98 -5.56 -16.25
CA ARG A 114 23.21 -6.28 -16.65
C ARG A 114 24.47 -5.77 -15.96
N LYS A 115 24.56 -4.46 -15.71
CA LYS A 115 25.70 -3.85 -15.00
C LYS A 115 25.82 -4.30 -13.53
N ILE A 116 24.77 -4.88 -12.96
CA ILE A 116 24.78 -5.35 -11.56
C ILE A 116 25.47 -6.73 -11.50
N GLN A 117 26.64 -6.79 -10.88
CA GLN A 117 27.39 -8.03 -10.71
C GLN A 117 26.70 -9.02 -9.76
N HIS A 118 26.24 -8.56 -8.59
CA HIS A 118 25.69 -9.43 -7.55
C HIS A 118 24.32 -10.01 -7.95
N PRO A 119 24.13 -11.35 -7.95
CA PRO A 119 22.91 -11.99 -8.46
C PRO A 119 21.64 -11.57 -7.71
N LEU A 120 21.67 -11.55 -6.37
CA LEU A 120 20.52 -11.11 -5.57
C LEU A 120 20.16 -9.62 -5.77
N LYS A 121 21.16 -8.74 -5.98
CA LYS A 121 20.89 -7.33 -6.31
C LYS A 121 20.26 -7.20 -7.69
N ARG A 122 20.70 -8.03 -8.65
CA ARG A 122 20.14 -8.12 -10.01
C ARG A 122 18.69 -8.58 -9.98
N ALA A 123 18.38 -9.65 -9.24
CA ALA A 123 17.03 -10.14 -9.02
C ALA A 123 16.14 -9.09 -8.34
N LEU A 124 16.65 -8.37 -7.31
CA LEU A 124 15.92 -7.26 -6.69
C LEU A 124 15.63 -6.13 -7.68
N ALA A 125 16.56 -5.78 -8.55
CA ALA A 125 16.36 -4.74 -9.56
C ALA A 125 15.31 -5.13 -10.59
N ALA A 126 15.26 -6.41 -10.98
CA ALA A 126 14.26 -6.95 -11.92
C ALA A 126 12.82 -7.03 -11.37
N THR A 127 12.62 -6.77 -10.07
CA THR A 127 11.26 -6.73 -9.48
C THR A 127 10.42 -5.51 -9.90
N ASP A 128 11.04 -4.46 -10.42
CA ASP A 128 10.34 -3.24 -10.85
C ASP A 128 11.05 -2.58 -12.04
N ALA A 129 10.56 -2.88 -13.24
CA ALA A 129 11.08 -2.40 -14.52
C ALA A 129 10.61 -0.98 -14.89
N ARG A 130 9.86 -0.31 -14.02
CA ARG A 130 9.37 1.06 -14.27
C ARG A 130 10.52 2.08 -14.32
N SER A 131 10.25 3.20 -14.98
CA SER A 131 11.16 4.35 -14.98
C SER A 131 11.41 4.86 -13.56
N HIS A 132 12.55 5.53 -13.34
CA HIS A 132 12.87 6.11 -12.03
C HIS A 132 11.81 7.13 -11.59
N ALA A 133 11.35 8.00 -12.50
CA ALA A 133 10.30 8.97 -12.24
C ALA A 133 8.98 8.31 -11.80
N SER A 134 8.59 7.22 -12.46
CA SER A 134 7.39 6.44 -12.11
C SER A 134 7.51 5.79 -10.73
N ARG A 135 8.69 5.28 -10.37
CA ARG A 135 8.95 4.74 -9.02
C ARG A 135 8.86 5.80 -7.92
N ILE A 136 9.30 7.03 -8.19
CA ILE A 136 9.17 8.15 -7.25
C ILE A 136 7.70 8.52 -7.05
N ARG A 137 6.95 8.72 -8.14
CA ARG A 137 5.52 9.08 -8.07
C ARG A 137 4.68 7.97 -7.44
N GLN A 138 5.06 6.72 -7.66
CA GLN A 138 4.28 5.55 -7.25
C GLN A 138 5.13 4.55 -6.47
N THR A 139 5.28 4.85 -5.19
CA THR A 139 6.09 4.09 -4.23
C THR A 139 5.44 2.76 -3.81
N GLY A 140 4.13 2.63 -3.99
CA GLY A 140 3.35 1.44 -3.64
C GLY A 140 3.83 0.16 -4.33
N ARG A 141 3.86 -0.95 -3.58
CA ARG A 141 4.30 -2.26 -4.10
C ARG A 141 3.36 -2.83 -5.17
N SER A 142 2.06 -2.58 -5.04
CA SER A 142 1.04 -2.95 -6.03
C SER A 142 1.23 -2.27 -7.40
N ASN A 143 2.10 -1.25 -7.46
CA ASN A 143 2.41 -0.53 -8.69
C ASN A 143 3.65 -1.05 -9.42
N ARG A 144 4.39 -1.97 -8.81
CA ARG A 144 5.61 -2.53 -9.40
C ARG A 144 5.26 -3.37 -10.63
N ILE A 145 6.13 -3.28 -11.63
CA ILE A 145 6.02 -4.06 -12.86
C ILE A 145 7.22 -5.01 -12.90
N PRO A 146 7.05 -6.30 -12.56
CA PRO A 146 8.16 -7.24 -12.64
C PRO A 146 8.58 -7.44 -14.09
N LEU A 147 9.87 -7.71 -14.30
CA LEU A 147 10.38 -8.09 -15.62
C LEU A 147 9.80 -9.46 -16.03
N SER A 148 9.58 -9.67 -17.33
CA SER A 148 9.06 -10.96 -17.83
C SER A 148 10.07 -12.10 -17.59
N LYS A 149 9.56 -13.32 -17.40
CA LYS A 149 10.41 -14.51 -17.17
C LYS A 149 11.42 -14.72 -18.31
N SER A 150 11.02 -14.50 -19.55
CA SER A 150 11.90 -14.62 -20.73
C SER A 150 13.07 -13.63 -20.69
N LEU A 151 12.83 -12.39 -20.26
CA LEU A 151 13.89 -11.40 -20.07
C LEU A 151 14.75 -11.70 -18.84
N CYS A 152 14.18 -12.21 -17.75
CA CYS A 152 14.95 -12.66 -16.58
C CYS A 152 15.98 -13.73 -16.96
N ARG A 153 15.57 -14.73 -17.76
CA ARG A 153 16.49 -15.75 -18.30
C ARG A 153 17.61 -15.13 -19.13
N LYS A 154 17.30 -14.21 -20.04
CA LYS A 154 18.30 -13.47 -20.85
C LYS A 154 19.27 -12.63 -19.99
N LEU A 155 18.92 -12.32 -18.75
CA LEU A 155 19.74 -11.56 -17.81
C LEU A 155 20.49 -12.43 -16.80
N ARG A 156 20.43 -13.76 -16.95
CA ARG A 156 21.01 -14.73 -15.99
C ARG A 156 20.50 -14.46 -14.58
N ILE A 157 19.18 -14.29 -14.46
CA ILE A 157 18.46 -14.21 -13.19
C ILE A 157 17.76 -15.55 -13.02
N ASP A 158 18.49 -16.49 -12.44
CA ASP A 158 18.04 -17.89 -12.34
C ASP A 158 17.13 -18.10 -11.11
N THR A 159 17.20 -17.18 -10.16
CA THR A 159 16.36 -17.19 -8.96
C THR A 159 15.00 -16.54 -9.24
N ASP A 160 13.95 -17.07 -8.61
CA ASP A 160 12.65 -16.42 -8.59
C ASP A 160 12.74 -14.98 -8.09
N LEU A 161 12.03 -14.09 -8.77
CA LEU A 161 11.98 -12.70 -8.37
C LEU A 161 11.37 -12.61 -6.95
N PRO A 162 11.99 -11.85 -6.02
CA PRO A 162 11.43 -11.68 -4.68
C PRO A 162 10.22 -10.75 -4.77
N LEU A 163 9.08 -11.31 -5.15
CA LEU A 163 7.84 -10.58 -5.33
C LEU A 163 7.25 -10.24 -3.97
N THR A 164 7.40 -11.10 -2.95
CA THR A 164 6.85 -10.91 -1.59
C THR A 164 7.71 -10.00 -0.71
N ARG A 165 7.08 -9.38 0.31
CA ARG A 165 7.80 -8.57 1.32
C ARG A 165 8.83 -9.43 2.08
N ARG A 166 8.46 -10.66 2.44
CA ARG A 166 9.31 -11.61 3.16
C ARG A 166 10.54 -11.97 2.34
N GLN A 167 10.35 -12.43 1.09
CA GLN A 167 11.46 -12.75 0.17
C GLN A 167 12.39 -11.54 -0.06
N ARG A 168 11.86 -10.32 -0.23
CA ARG A 168 12.71 -9.13 -0.40
C ARG A 168 13.54 -8.81 0.84
N LEU A 169 12.95 -8.95 2.02
CA LEU A 169 13.67 -8.74 3.27
C LEU A 169 14.79 -9.76 3.40
N GLU A 170 14.52 -11.02 3.09
CA GLU A 170 15.52 -12.08 3.08
C GLU A 170 16.65 -11.81 2.06
N TYR A 171 16.31 -11.37 0.85
CA TYR A 171 17.32 -10.96 -0.13
C TYR A 171 18.16 -9.80 0.41
N LYS A 172 17.53 -8.79 1.00
CA LYS A 172 18.24 -7.66 1.60
C LYS A 172 19.11 -8.10 2.77
N THR A 173 18.66 -8.97 3.65
CA THR A 173 19.48 -9.46 4.77
C THR A 173 20.66 -10.27 4.26
N ARG A 174 20.48 -11.10 3.23
CA ARG A 174 21.58 -11.84 2.58
C ARG A 174 22.60 -10.91 1.91
N ILE A 175 22.14 -9.89 1.17
CA ILE A 175 23.01 -8.90 0.49
C ILE A 175 23.74 -8.01 1.49
N TYR A 176 23.02 -7.55 2.51
CA TYR A 176 23.51 -6.61 3.51
C TYR A 176 23.69 -7.31 4.85
N LYS A 177 24.23 -8.53 4.90
CA LYS A 177 24.72 -9.16 6.14
C LYS A 177 25.87 -8.30 6.69
N LYS A 178 25.56 -7.11 7.20
CA LYS A 178 26.45 -6.34 8.03
C LYS A 178 26.62 -7.21 9.26
N LYS A 179 27.84 -7.74 9.47
CA LYS A 179 28.24 -8.27 10.77
C LYS A 179 27.85 -7.18 11.77
N LYS A 180 26.81 -7.42 12.58
CA LYS A 180 26.52 -6.51 13.68
C LYS A 180 27.80 -6.53 14.50
N LYS A 181 28.51 -5.40 14.60
CA LYS A 181 29.62 -5.30 15.53
C LYS A 181 29.01 -5.60 16.90
N LEU A 182 29.35 -6.76 17.47
CA LEU A 182 28.97 -7.09 18.83
C LEU A 182 29.60 -6.00 19.70
N ARG A 183 28.78 -5.08 20.20
CA ARG A 183 29.23 -4.12 21.19
C ARG A 183 29.41 -4.91 22.47
N VAL A 184 30.65 -5.17 22.86
CA VAL A 184 30.99 -5.77 24.15
C VAL A 184 30.34 -4.89 25.23
N ARG A 185 29.50 -5.48 26.08
CA ARG A 185 28.86 -4.75 27.18
C ARG A 185 29.94 -4.39 28.20
N THR A 186 29.95 -3.15 28.66
CA THR A 186 30.80 -2.78 29.81
C THR A 186 30.18 -3.29 31.11
N PHE A 187 30.98 -3.50 32.16
CA PHE A 187 30.53 -4.12 33.43
C PHE A 187 29.29 -3.48 34.07
N TYR A 188 29.14 -2.16 33.96
CA TYR A 188 28.01 -1.41 34.50
C TYR A 188 26.74 -1.45 33.62
N GLN A 189 26.81 -2.02 32.41
CA GLN A 189 25.70 -2.17 31.47
C GLN A 189 24.90 -3.45 31.77
N GLN A 190 24.33 -3.52 32.97
CA GLN A 190 23.49 -4.63 33.40
C GLN A 190 22.04 -4.45 32.91
N ALA A 191 21.38 -5.57 32.59
CA ALA A 191 19.97 -5.57 32.24
C ALA A 191 19.13 -5.40 33.52
N ILE A 192 18.38 -4.31 33.60
CA ILE A 192 17.45 -4.01 34.69
C ILE A 192 16.03 -4.25 34.20
N THR A 193 15.28 -4.99 35.00
CA THR A 193 13.83 -5.16 34.84
C THR A 193 13.14 -3.89 35.33
N THR A 194 12.46 -3.17 34.44
CA THR A 194 11.72 -1.94 34.77
C THR A 194 10.24 -2.16 34.54
N ARG A 195 9.40 -1.61 35.43
CA ARG A 195 7.94 -1.63 35.29
C ARG A 195 7.45 -0.26 34.84
N ASN A 196 6.59 -0.20 33.83
CA ASN A 196 5.95 1.06 33.43
C ASN A 196 4.71 1.35 34.29
N SER A 197 4.17 2.56 34.18
CA SER A 197 2.93 2.99 34.87
C SER A 197 1.71 2.13 34.54
N CYS A 198 1.71 1.45 33.40
CA CYS A 198 0.65 0.52 32.99
C CYS A 198 0.82 -0.90 33.56
N GLY A 199 1.88 -1.15 34.33
CA GLY A 199 2.18 -2.44 34.95
C GLY A 199 2.98 -3.42 34.06
N TYR A 200 3.30 -3.07 32.82
CA TYR A 200 4.13 -3.86 31.92
C TYR A 200 5.58 -3.86 32.38
N VAL A 201 6.18 -5.04 32.39
CA VAL A 201 7.56 -5.28 32.75
C VAL A 201 8.40 -5.43 31.48
N PHE A 202 9.50 -4.69 31.38
CA PHE A 202 10.44 -4.81 30.26
C PHE A 202 11.88 -4.69 30.75
N LYS A 203 12.81 -5.35 30.06
CA LYS A 203 14.25 -5.25 30.36
C LYS A 203 14.85 -4.03 29.62
N ARG A 204 15.60 -3.20 30.33
CA ARG A 204 16.44 -2.13 29.75
C ARG A 204 17.88 -2.26 30.27
N VAL A 205 18.86 -1.76 29.53
CA VAL A 205 20.25 -1.78 29.98
C VAL A 205 20.58 -0.47 30.71
N ARG A 206 21.17 -0.56 31.91
CA ARG A 206 21.59 0.64 32.68
C ARG A 206 22.55 1.50 31.86
N GLY A 207 22.31 2.81 31.84
CA GLY A 207 23.15 3.77 31.10
C GLY A 207 22.93 3.80 29.58
N TRP A 208 22.03 2.97 29.03
CA TRP A 208 21.63 3.06 27.61
C TRP A 208 20.34 3.86 27.47
N VAL A 209 20.31 4.74 26.47
CA VAL A 209 19.07 5.38 26.04
C VAL A 209 18.14 4.30 25.52
N GLN A 210 16.91 4.27 26.04
CA GLN A 210 15.89 3.34 25.60
C GLN A 210 15.67 3.50 24.08
N PRO A 211 15.72 2.42 23.27
CA PRO A 211 15.52 2.54 21.84
C PRO A 211 14.16 3.15 21.52
N LEU A 212 14.12 4.15 20.63
CA LEU A 212 12.90 4.88 20.25
C LEU A 212 11.72 3.94 19.93
N ARG A 213 11.99 2.82 19.25
CA ARG A 213 10.97 1.82 18.90
C ARG A 213 10.28 1.22 20.13
N THR A 214 11.02 0.93 21.19
CA THR A 214 10.45 0.41 22.44
C THR A 214 9.65 1.47 23.18
N SER A 215 10.14 2.72 23.22
CA SER A 215 9.40 3.85 23.80
C SER A 215 8.09 4.11 23.05
N MET A 216 8.12 4.06 21.71
CA MET A 216 6.93 4.16 20.86
C MET A 216 5.95 3.00 21.10
N MET A 217 6.45 1.77 21.26
CA MET A 217 5.61 0.61 21.57
C MET A 217 4.89 0.81 22.89
N LEU A 218 5.61 1.20 23.95
CA LEU A 218 5.01 1.50 25.26
C LEU A 218 4.00 2.64 25.15
N ARG A 219 4.33 3.73 24.44
CA ARG A 219 3.41 4.85 24.20
C ARG A 219 2.14 4.40 23.48
N ASN A 220 2.25 3.55 22.46
CA ASN A 220 1.10 3.02 21.74
C ASN A 220 0.23 2.12 22.62
N LEU A 221 0.85 1.32 23.50
CA LEU A 221 0.11 0.51 24.48
C LEU A 221 -0.64 1.37 25.49
N VAL A 222 0.02 2.40 26.03
CA VAL A 222 -0.60 3.38 26.94
C VAL A 222 -1.77 4.07 26.25
N LYS A 223 -1.58 4.57 25.02
CA LYS A 223 -2.63 5.22 24.24
C LYS A 223 -3.82 4.29 23.96
N LYS A 224 -3.57 3.03 23.60
CA LYS A 224 -4.63 2.04 23.37
C LYS A 224 -5.40 1.72 24.64
N LYS A 225 -4.71 1.64 25.80
CA LYS A 225 -5.34 1.45 27.10
C LYS A 225 -6.22 2.66 27.47
N GLN A 226 -5.72 3.87 27.25
CA GLN A 226 -6.48 5.11 27.48
C GLN A 226 -7.74 5.16 26.63
N GLN A 227 -7.63 4.90 25.32
CA GLN A 227 -8.79 4.87 24.42
C GLN A 227 -9.88 3.90 24.89
N ARG A 228 -9.48 2.76 25.47
CA ARG A 228 -10.44 1.79 26.03
C ARG A 228 -11.09 2.30 27.31
N PHE A 229 -10.35 2.96 28.19
CA PHE A 229 -10.92 3.62 29.36
C PHE A 229 -11.93 4.70 28.94
N ASP A 230 -11.56 5.58 27.99
CA ASP A 230 -12.44 6.64 27.49
C ASP A 230 -13.73 6.06 26.91
N LEU A 231 -13.64 4.99 26.12
CA LEU A 231 -14.81 4.26 25.61
C LEU A 231 -15.67 3.66 26.72
N ASN A 232 -15.04 3.09 27.75
CA ASN A 232 -15.76 2.51 28.88
C ASN A 232 -16.53 3.59 29.66
N TYR A 233 -15.92 4.75 29.90
CA TYR A 233 -16.60 5.90 30.50
C TYR A 233 -17.76 6.39 29.63
N LYS A 234 -17.57 6.46 28.31
CA LYS A 234 -18.63 6.84 27.38
C LYS A 234 -19.83 5.90 27.45
N TYR A 235 -19.61 4.58 27.42
CA TYR A 235 -20.71 3.61 27.52
C TYR A 235 -21.40 3.67 28.88
N ALA A 236 -20.65 3.78 29.98
CA ALA A 236 -21.23 3.93 31.31
C ALA A 236 -22.10 5.19 31.42
N TRP A 237 -21.65 6.32 30.86
CA TRP A 237 -22.41 7.56 30.83
C TRP A 237 -23.71 7.45 30.01
N HIS A 238 -23.64 6.89 28.80
CA HIS A 238 -24.84 6.67 27.98
C HIS A 238 -25.84 5.73 28.64
N LEU A 239 -25.35 4.67 29.29
CA LEU A 239 -26.19 3.72 29.99
C LEU A 239 -26.95 4.39 31.14
N GLU A 240 -26.29 5.29 31.87
CA GLU A 240 -26.94 6.07 32.93
C GLU A 240 -28.02 7.03 32.39
N LEU A 241 -27.75 7.70 31.27
CA LEU A 241 -28.76 8.55 30.63
C LEU A 241 -29.99 7.77 30.20
N VAL A 242 -29.81 6.61 29.54
CA VAL A 242 -30.93 5.79 29.08
C VAL A 242 -31.73 5.24 30.26
N ARG A 243 -31.07 4.96 31.39
CA ARG A 243 -31.77 4.59 32.64
C ARG A 243 -32.63 5.73 33.18
N GLN A 244 -32.11 6.96 33.20
CA GLN A 244 -32.87 8.14 33.64
C GLN A 244 -34.06 8.41 32.71
N GLU A 245 -33.87 8.30 31.40
CA GLU A 245 -34.92 8.45 30.40
C GLU A 245 -36.01 7.39 30.55
N ARG A 246 -35.64 6.13 30.80
CA ARG A 246 -36.60 5.04 31.08
C ARG A 246 -37.45 5.33 32.32
N ILE A 247 -36.85 5.85 33.40
CA ILE A 247 -37.59 6.26 34.61
C ILE A 247 -38.56 7.39 34.26
N PHE A 248 -38.11 8.38 33.49
CA PHE A 248 -38.94 9.50 33.04
C PHE A 248 -40.15 9.04 32.22
N LEU A 249 -39.93 8.18 31.21
CA LEU A 249 -41.02 7.62 30.38
C LEU A 249 -41.98 6.75 31.18
N SER A 250 -41.46 5.97 32.13
CA SER A 250 -42.29 5.18 33.05
C SER A 250 -43.20 6.08 33.89
N ASN A 251 -42.71 7.22 34.35
CA ASN A 251 -43.52 8.20 35.10
C ASN A 251 -44.63 8.83 34.23
N LEU A 252 -44.45 8.87 32.91
CA LEU A 252 -45.44 9.32 31.93
C LEU A 252 -46.42 8.21 31.48
N GLY A 253 -46.27 6.97 31.99
CA GLY A 253 -47.11 5.84 31.62
C GLY A 253 -46.85 5.27 30.22
N ILE A 254 -45.72 5.63 29.60
CA ILE A 254 -45.31 5.10 28.29
C ILE A 254 -44.68 3.72 28.50
N LYS A 255 -45.04 2.75 27.63
CA LYS A 255 -44.50 1.38 27.68
C LYS A 255 -43.00 1.36 27.39
N ASP A 256 -42.31 0.40 27.98
CA ASP A 256 -40.84 0.32 27.97
C ASP A 256 -40.29 -0.20 26.63
N GLU A 257 -39.81 0.73 25.80
CA GLU A 257 -39.15 0.42 24.52
C GLU A 257 -37.62 0.46 24.62
N LEU A 258 -37.05 0.87 25.76
CA LEU A 258 -35.60 1.11 25.93
C LEU A 258 -34.82 -0.10 26.46
N GLY A 259 -35.50 -1.20 26.79
CA GLY A 259 -34.88 -2.40 27.38
C GLY A 259 -33.74 -2.97 26.53
N ASP A 260 -33.93 -3.08 25.21
CA ASP A 260 -32.92 -3.61 24.29
C ASP A 260 -31.69 -2.69 24.17
N CYS A 261 -31.90 -1.37 24.20
CA CYS A 261 -30.83 -0.38 24.20
C CYS A 261 -29.96 -0.48 25.46
N ILE A 262 -30.58 -0.64 26.63
CA ILE A 262 -29.86 -0.82 27.91
C ILE A 262 -29.04 -2.11 27.88
N LYS A 263 -29.64 -3.20 27.40
CA LYS A 263 -28.95 -4.50 27.28
C LYS A 263 -27.73 -4.38 26.38
N GLY A 264 -27.89 -3.83 25.18
CA GLY A 264 -26.78 -3.64 24.23
C GLY A 264 -25.64 -2.76 24.79
N LEU A 265 -25.98 -1.67 25.50
CA LEU A 265 -24.97 -0.82 26.16
C LEU A 265 -24.25 -1.54 27.30
N SER A 266 -24.98 -2.36 28.07
CA SER A 266 -24.41 -3.14 29.17
C SER A 266 -23.46 -4.24 28.68
N ASP A 267 -23.82 -4.91 27.58
CA ASP A 267 -22.99 -5.92 26.93
C ASP A 267 -21.71 -5.29 26.38
N ALA A 268 -21.82 -4.16 25.66
CA ALA A 268 -20.66 -3.41 25.16
C ALA A 268 -19.71 -2.92 26.27
N LEU A 269 -20.27 -2.49 27.40
CA LEU A 269 -19.50 -2.09 28.58
C LEU A 269 -18.74 -3.30 29.17
N ASN A 270 -19.41 -4.43 29.33
CA ASN A 270 -18.82 -5.66 29.86
C ASN A 270 -17.71 -6.22 28.93
N GLU A 271 -17.93 -6.20 27.62
CA GLU A 271 -16.91 -6.58 26.63
C GLU A 271 -15.66 -5.71 26.72
N ASN A 272 -15.83 -4.39 26.78
CA ASN A 272 -14.69 -3.47 26.86
C ASN A 272 -13.96 -3.58 28.21
N ARG A 273 -14.70 -3.80 29.31
CA ARG A 273 -14.14 -4.08 30.64
C ARG A 273 -13.31 -5.36 30.64
N ASN A 274 -13.82 -6.45 30.06
CA ASN A 274 -13.09 -7.70 29.91
C ASN A 274 -11.80 -7.52 29.10
N ALA A 275 -11.86 -6.71 28.03
CA ALA A 275 -10.69 -6.40 27.22
C ALA A 275 -9.64 -5.53 27.96
N LEU A 276 -10.03 -4.72 28.95
CA LEU A 276 -9.12 -3.92 29.78
C LEU A 276 -8.36 -4.75 30.81
N TYR A 277 -9.04 -5.69 31.48
CA TYR A 277 -8.48 -6.44 32.61
C TYR A 277 -7.85 -7.79 32.23
N ASN A 278 -8.25 -8.40 31.10
CA ASN A 278 -7.68 -9.66 30.61
C ASN A 278 -6.97 -9.50 29.24
N PRO A 279 -5.87 -8.74 29.16
CA PRO A 279 -5.13 -8.57 27.90
C PRO A 279 -4.52 -9.88 27.40
N ARG A 280 -4.25 -10.85 28.31
CA ARG A 280 -3.58 -12.13 28.00
C ARG A 280 -4.34 -13.00 27.00
N ARG A 281 -5.67 -12.93 26.93
CA ARG A 281 -6.45 -13.66 25.90
C ARG A 281 -6.30 -13.07 24.49
N THR A 282 -5.98 -11.79 24.36
CA THR A 282 -5.83 -11.14 23.04
C THR A 282 -4.42 -11.18 22.46
N VAL A 283 -3.41 -11.54 23.28
CA VAL A 283 -1.99 -11.51 22.87
C VAL A 283 -1.49 -12.88 22.40
N TYR A 284 -2.03 -13.99 22.90
CA TYR A 284 -1.60 -15.33 22.46
C TYR A 284 -2.01 -15.69 21.02
N GLU A 285 -2.98 -15.01 20.43
CA GLU A 285 -3.29 -15.16 18.98
C GLU A 285 -2.41 -14.28 18.08
N SER A 286 -1.59 -13.39 18.64
CA SER A 286 -0.77 -12.46 17.86
C SER A 286 0.68 -12.37 18.35
N LYS A 287 1.45 -13.40 18.00
CA LYS A 287 2.91 -13.45 17.94
C LYS A 287 3.61 -13.77 19.26
N VAL A 288 3.91 -15.05 19.42
CA VAL A 288 5.20 -15.49 19.96
C VAL A 288 6.28 -14.94 19.02
N VAL A 289 6.87 -13.80 19.38
CA VAL A 289 8.16 -13.38 18.84
C VAL A 289 9.19 -13.93 19.81
N GLU A 290 9.71 -15.11 19.50
CA GLU A 290 10.98 -15.57 20.04
C GLU A 290 12.02 -14.48 19.76
N ILE A 291 12.53 -13.90 20.84
CA ILE A 291 13.72 -13.06 20.79
C ILE A 291 14.86 -14.03 21.03
N ASP A 292 15.42 -14.56 19.94
CA ASP A 292 16.67 -15.30 19.97
C ASP A 292 17.79 -14.39 20.51
N GLU A 293 18.60 -14.97 21.40
CA GLU A 293 19.76 -14.37 22.06
C GLU A 293 20.87 -13.95 21.08
#